data_AF-A0A416D5F3-F1
#
_entry.id   AF-A0A416D5F3-F1
#
_cell.length_a   1.000
_cell.length_b   1.000
_cell.length_c   1.000
_cell.angle_alpha   90.00
_cell.angle_beta   90.00
_cell.angle_gamma   90.00
#
_symmetry.space_group_name_H-M   'P 1'
#
loop_
_entity.id
_entity.type
_entity.pdbx_description
1 polymer ?
#
loop_
_entity_poly.entity_id
_entity_poly.type
_entity_poly.pdbx_seq_one_letter_code
_entity_poly.pdbx_strand_id
1 'polypeptide(L)'
;MIINGEKRKIAMEIAYILMLMSAAMGDLKVFSVSQTRMMKAISLFIVVMAATYLFISGRLERVKTAASFVGVYGFVLIGIIVWSIFLWIINIESIDFILRGASKFMYQFLVLLIIFSGAYLFGERAIFTTFYGLAAANMLMVVYNLGVYGISDSINSVIAMLMGSDAQEGFARAMEIHDITFTYGFFIIYLLFFAQHTKERILCLLVSIFFFILGWKRIALLALPVALFFGLIMGRMKPNRRIGFMKFIGWCAVIISFGYVVVTKTGAFEYITNYFGIDTMGRNDVYKYIEKYYQISLGFMGYGFEYTTVILQKIMVDNPNAHIGVVALHNNILTIYIELGFLGFWAWMIYTWVFQVNWMINHWGEKTGMLFFLCEMYIFITYTTDNTLYYFFTSLVLRLMPLAYAFHIPTTQDIKLWPWVKEKNG
;
A
#
# COMPACT_ATOMS: atom_id res chain seq x y z
N MET A 1 -12.07 2.38 -39.79
CA MET A 1 -10.99 2.91 -38.90
C MET A 1 -11.35 2.83 -37.41
N ILE A 2 -12.61 3.06 -37.01
CA ILE A 2 -13.10 2.98 -35.61
C ILE A 2 -13.03 1.56 -35.02
N ILE A 3 -13.39 0.53 -35.80
CA ILE A 3 -13.36 -0.89 -35.39
C ILE A 3 -11.93 -1.38 -35.07
N ASN A 4 -10.90 -0.81 -35.71
CA ASN A 4 -9.49 -1.12 -35.39
C ASN A 4 -9.02 -0.46 -34.08
N GLY A 5 -9.66 0.63 -33.65
CA GLY A 5 -9.32 1.34 -32.41
C GLY A 5 -9.75 0.56 -31.17
N GLU A 6 -10.98 0.03 -31.16
CA GLU A 6 -11.49 -0.77 -30.03
C GLU A 6 -10.75 -2.10 -29.88
N LYS A 7 -10.50 -2.82 -30.98
CA LYS A 7 -9.72 -4.07 -30.93
C LYS A 7 -8.31 -3.84 -30.39
N ARG A 8 -7.65 -2.74 -30.77
CA ARG A 8 -6.33 -2.35 -30.23
C ARG A 8 -6.41 -2.03 -28.74
N LYS A 9 -7.46 -1.33 -28.29
CA LYS A 9 -7.65 -1.01 -26.88
C LYS A 9 -7.83 -2.29 -26.03
N ILE A 10 -8.69 -3.21 -26.46
CA ILE A 10 -8.91 -4.49 -25.79
C ILE A 10 -7.61 -5.31 -25.75
N ALA A 11 -6.86 -5.36 -26.86
CA ALA A 11 -5.57 -6.07 -26.89
C ALA A 11 -4.56 -5.48 -25.89
N MET A 12 -4.48 -4.15 -25.76
CA MET A 12 -3.62 -3.49 -24.76
C MET A 12 -4.09 -3.77 -23.33
N GLU A 13 -5.40 -3.81 -23.07
CA GLU A 13 -5.95 -4.17 -21.76
C GLU A 13 -5.57 -5.61 -21.38
N ILE A 14 -5.73 -6.56 -22.31
CA ILE A 14 -5.33 -7.96 -22.09
C ILE A 14 -3.82 -8.07 -21.86
N ALA A 15 -3.00 -7.38 -22.66
CA ALA A 15 -1.55 -7.37 -22.49
C ALA A 15 -1.15 -6.82 -21.12
N TYR A 16 -1.76 -5.71 -20.68
CA TYR A 16 -1.54 -5.14 -19.35
C TYR A 16 -1.88 -6.13 -18.23
N ILE A 17 -3.06 -6.78 -18.33
CA ILE A 17 -3.51 -7.78 -17.36
C ILE A 17 -2.52 -8.93 -17.26
N LEU A 18 -2.07 -9.47 -18.40
CA LEU A 18 -1.09 -10.57 -18.44
C LEU A 18 0.26 -10.17 -17.85
N MET A 19 0.79 -8.99 -18.20
CA MET A 19 2.06 -8.49 -17.67
C MET A 19 2.01 -8.30 -16.15
N LEU A 20 0.92 -7.71 -15.65
CA LEU A 20 0.74 -7.50 -14.21
C LEU A 20 0.52 -8.83 -13.48
N MET A 21 -0.24 -9.74 -14.06
CA MET A 21 -0.45 -11.10 -13.53
C MET A 21 0.89 -11.84 -13.39
N SER A 22 1.69 -11.86 -14.46
CA SER A 22 3.02 -12.48 -14.44
C SER A 22 3.95 -11.83 -13.41
N ALA A 23 3.88 -10.50 -13.26
CA ALA A 23 4.66 -9.81 -12.24
C ALA A 23 4.23 -10.21 -10.82
N ALA A 24 2.92 -10.30 -10.58
CA ALA A 24 2.34 -10.67 -9.29
C ALA A 24 2.61 -12.12 -8.91
N MET A 25 2.66 -13.05 -9.88
CA MET A 25 3.07 -14.44 -9.63
C MET A 25 4.46 -14.57 -9.00
N GLY A 26 5.32 -13.55 -9.12
CA GLY A 26 6.63 -13.53 -8.48
C GLY A 26 6.61 -13.53 -6.96
N ASP A 27 5.47 -13.27 -6.33
CA ASP A 27 5.30 -13.34 -4.87
C ASP A 27 5.00 -14.78 -4.36
N LEU A 28 5.00 -15.79 -5.25
CA LEU A 28 5.02 -17.19 -4.84
C LEU A 28 6.34 -17.55 -4.16
N LYS A 29 6.27 -18.18 -2.98
CA LYS A 29 7.44 -18.58 -2.17
C LYS A 29 8.42 -19.54 -2.84
N VAL A 30 8.00 -20.19 -3.92
CA VAL A 30 8.82 -21.13 -4.69
C VAL A 30 9.93 -20.39 -5.43
N PHE A 31 9.72 -19.11 -5.73
CA PHE A 31 10.70 -18.31 -6.44
C PHE A 31 11.77 -17.77 -5.49
N SER A 32 13.02 -17.92 -5.92
CA SER A 32 14.15 -17.25 -5.28
C SER A 32 14.03 -15.72 -5.41
N VAL A 33 14.75 -14.99 -4.55
CA VAL A 33 14.74 -13.51 -4.56
C VAL A 33 15.09 -12.95 -5.94
N SER A 34 16.03 -13.56 -6.68
CA SER A 34 16.38 -13.12 -8.04
C SER A 34 15.24 -13.33 -9.03
N GLN A 35 14.53 -14.47 -8.96
CA GLN A 35 13.38 -14.76 -9.79
C GLN A 35 12.21 -13.81 -9.53
N THR A 36 11.90 -13.52 -8.26
CA THR A 36 10.87 -12.51 -7.91
C THR A 36 11.20 -11.14 -8.50
N ARG A 37 12.48 -10.73 -8.48
CA ARG A 37 12.92 -9.47 -9.10
C ARG A 37 12.72 -9.47 -10.62
N MET A 38 13.06 -10.57 -11.29
CA MET A 38 12.84 -10.73 -12.74
C MET A 38 11.36 -10.71 -13.10
N MET A 39 10.50 -11.35 -12.32
CA MET A 39 9.06 -11.33 -12.54
C MET A 39 8.49 -9.93 -12.36
N LYS A 40 8.91 -9.20 -11.33
CA LYS A 40 8.56 -7.78 -11.17
C LYS A 40 9.05 -6.91 -12.34
N ALA A 41 10.19 -7.23 -12.96
CA ALA A 41 10.68 -6.52 -14.14
C ALA A 41 9.78 -6.70 -15.38
N ILE A 42 8.92 -7.73 -15.45
CA ILE A 42 7.93 -7.89 -16.54
C ILE A 42 6.98 -6.67 -16.59
N SER A 43 6.70 -6.06 -15.44
CA SER A 43 5.87 -4.84 -15.39
C SER A 43 6.50 -3.65 -16.13
N LEU A 44 7.79 -3.66 -16.46
CA LEU A 44 8.44 -2.65 -17.32
C LEU A 44 7.88 -2.63 -18.74
N PHE A 45 7.39 -3.77 -19.24
CA PHE A 45 6.77 -3.81 -20.58
C PHE A 45 5.50 -2.97 -20.64
N ILE A 46 4.83 -2.73 -19.51
CA ILE A 46 3.70 -1.78 -19.42
C ILE A 46 4.18 -0.37 -19.76
N VAL A 47 5.36 0.02 -19.25
CA VAL A 47 5.96 1.34 -19.52
C VAL A 47 6.34 1.47 -20.99
N VAL A 48 6.95 0.43 -21.56
CA VAL A 48 7.30 0.40 -22.99
C VAL A 48 6.05 0.51 -23.87
N MET A 49 4.98 -0.20 -23.52
CA MET A 49 3.70 -0.14 -24.23
C MET A 49 3.09 1.26 -24.16
N ALA A 50 3.12 1.90 -22.98
CA ALA A 50 2.63 3.28 -22.81
C ALA A 50 3.47 4.30 -23.58
N ALA A 51 4.80 4.17 -23.56
CA ALA A 51 5.69 5.03 -24.34
C ALA A 51 5.42 4.91 -25.84
N THR A 52 5.28 3.68 -26.34
CA THR A 52 4.94 3.42 -27.75
C THR A 52 3.60 4.04 -28.12
N TYR A 53 2.58 3.89 -27.26
CA TYR A 53 1.27 4.52 -27.49
C TYR A 53 1.32 6.05 -27.43
N LEU A 54 2.17 6.62 -26.58
CA LEU A 54 2.39 8.07 -26.50
C LEU A 54 2.98 8.61 -27.81
N PHE A 55 4.01 7.96 -28.36
CA PHE A 55 4.60 8.35 -29.65
C PHE A 55 3.59 8.28 -30.80
N ILE A 56 2.66 7.33 -30.77
CA ILE A 56 1.64 7.18 -31.81
C ILE A 56 0.48 8.17 -31.64
N SER A 57 0.03 8.40 -30.40
CA SER A 57 -1.22 9.14 -30.14
C SER A 57 -1.03 10.63 -29.88
N GLY A 58 0.17 11.08 -29.48
CA GLY A 58 0.49 12.49 -29.25
C GLY A 58 -0.33 13.19 -28.15
N ARG A 59 -1.00 12.46 -27.25
CA ARG A 59 -1.91 13.04 -26.24
C ARG A 59 -1.16 13.66 -25.05
N LEU A 60 -0.56 14.83 -25.26
CA LEU A 60 0.25 15.53 -24.25
C LEU A 60 -0.55 16.05 -23.05
N GLU A 61 -1.84 16.32 -23.19
CA GLU A 61 -2.67 16.78 -22.06
C GLU A 61 -2.77 15.73 -20.95
N ARG A 62 -2.98 14.46 -21.33
CA ARG A 62 -3.01 13.35 -20.37
C ARG A 62 -1.65 13.14 -19.70
N VAL A 63 -0.56 13.39 -20.42
CA VAL A 63 0.80 13.36 -19.87
C VAL A 63 0.93 14.41 -18.78
N LYS A 64 0.48 15.64 -19.01
CA LYS A 64 0.57 16.72 -18.01
C LYS A 64 -0.17 16.36 -16.71
N THR A 65 -1.39 15.82 -16.83
CA THR A 65 -2.18 15.40 -15.66
C THR A 65 -1.53 14.23 -14.90
N ALA A 66 -1.03 13.22 -15.60
CA ALA A 66 -0.37 12.10 -14.95
C ALA A 66 1.01 12.49 -14.37
N ALA A 67 1.73 13.40 -15.03
CA ALA A 67 3.04 13.87 -14.59
C ALA A 67 2.96 14.73 -13.33
N SER A 68 1.93 15.56 -13.16
CA SER A 68 1.76 16.35 -11.92
C SER A 68 1.56 15.43 -10.71
N PHE A 69 0.78 14.35 -10.86
CA PHE A 69 0.61 13.33 -9.83
C PHE A 69 1.93 12.66 -9.50
N VAL A 70 2.62 12.13 -10.52
CA VAL A 70 3.91 11.45 -10.33
C VAL A 70 4.94 12.39 -9.71
N GLY A 71 4.93 13.67 -10.05
CA GLY A 71 5.80 14.69 -9.46
C GLY A 71 5.61 14.83 -7.96
N VAL A 72 4.36 14.84 -7.48
CA VAL A 72 4.06 14.92 -6.03
C VAL A 72 4.53 13.68 -5.27
N TYR A 73 4.37 12.48 -5.81
CA TYR A 73 4.91 11.28 -5.12
C TYR A 73 6.42 11.13 -5.29
N GLY A 74 6.93 11.47 -6.47
CA GLY A 74 8.36 11.46 -6.79
C GLY A 74 9.14 12.43 -5.92
N PHE A 75 8.59 13.60 -5.61
CA PHE A 75 9.22 14.58 -4.73
C PHE A 75 9.54 14.01 -3.34
N VAL A 76 8.62 13.25 -2.74
CA VAL A 76 8.86 12.60 -1.45
C VAL A 76 9.94 11.54 -1.56
N LEU A 77 9.86 10.69 -2.57
CA LEU A 77 10.85 9.63 -2.76
C LEU A 77 12.25 10.20 -2.98
N ILE A 78 12.36 11.27 -3.78
CA ILE A 78 13.60 12.02 -4.01
C ILE A 78 14.08 12.64 -2.69
N GLY A 79 13.19 13.28 -1.93
CA GLY A 79 13.52 13.85 -0.62
C GLY A 79 14.08 12.81 0.34
N ILE A 80 13.44 11.64 0.44
CA ILE A 80 13.90 10.56 1.32
C ILE A 80 15.26 10.02 0.87
N ILE A 81 15.47 9.77 -0.42
CA ILE A 81 16.76 9.23 -0.89
C ILE A 81 17.89 10.25 -0.78
N VAL A 82 17.63 11.54 -1.05
CA VAL A 82 18.64 12.60 -0.87
C VAL A 82 19.01 12.74 0.60
N TRP A 83 18.03 12.73 1.50
CA TRP A 83 18.27 12.72 2.94
C TRP A 83 19.03 11.47 3.38
N SER A 84 18.67 10.30 2.84
CA SER A 84 19.36 9.04 3.14
C SER A 84 20.79 9.02 2.64
N ILE A 85 21.07 9.53 1.43
CA ILE A 85 22.44 9.67 0.90
C ILE A 85 23.27 10.57 1.83
N PHE A 86 22.71 11.69 2.27
CA PHE A 86 23.36 12.59 3.22
C PHE A 86 23.70 11.87 4.53
N LEU A 87 22.77 11.09 5.09
CA LEU A 87 23.00 10.30 6.31
C LEU A 87 24.02 9.17 6.09
N TRP A 88 23.98 8.46 4.97
CA TRP A 88 24.93 7.40 4.64
C TRP A 88 26.37 7.94 4.52
N ILE A 89 26.53 9.15 4.00
CA ILE A 89 27.84 9.83 3.92
C ILE A 89 28.33 10.21 5.32
N ILE A 90 27.46 10.79 6.17
CA ILE A 90 27.82 11.18 7.54
C ILE A 90 28.18 9.97 8.40
N ASN A 91 27.41 8.89 8.29
CA ASN A 91 27.58 7.68 9.09
C ASN A 91 28.65 6.73 8.53
N ILE A 92 29.24 7.04 7.37
CA ILE A 92 30.25 6.20 6.68
C ILE A 92 29.73 4.76 6.51
N GLU A 93 28.52 4.65 5.96
CA GLU A 93 27.87 3.36 5.77
C GLU A 93 28.52 2.53 4.65
N SER A 94 28.35 1.20 4.72
CA SER A 94 28.93 0.29 3.73
C SER A 94 28.28 0.41 2.36
N ILE A 95 29.04 0.10 1.30
CA ILE A 95 28.52 0.10 -0.09
C ILE A 95 27.33 -0.85 -0.23
N ASP A 96 27.37 -2.02 0.43
CA ASP A 96 26.28 -3.00 0.41
C ASP A 96 24.99 -2.43 1.02
N PHE A 97 25.10 -1.61 2.06
CA PHE A 97 23.96 -0.93 2.68
C PHE A 97 23.33 0.07 1.72
N ILE A 98 24.17 0.91 1.10
CA ILE A 98 23.75 1.93 0.13
C ILE A 98 23.07 1.27 -1.08
N LEU A 99 23.66 0.21 -1.64
CA LEU A 99 23.09 -0.51 -2.79
C LEU A 99 21.74 -1.17 -2.47
N ARG A 100 21.58 -1.69 -1.24
CA ARG A 100 20.30 -2.26 -0.78
C ARG A 100 19.21 -1.18 -0.72
N GLY A 101 19.51 -0.03 -0.11
CA GLY A 101 18.58 1.10 -0.04
C GLY A 101 18.21 1.63 -1.42
N ALA A 102 19.20 1.85 -2.28
CA ALA A 102 19.03 2.33 -3.65
C ALA A 102 18.17 1.38 -4.50
N SER A 103 18.38 0.07 -4.36
CA SER A 103 17.57 -0.96 -5.04
C SER A 103 16.08 -0.86 -4.71
N LYS A 104 15.73 -0.68 -3.43
CA LYS A 104 14.34 -0.54 -2.99
C LYS A 104 13.69 0.75 -3.50
N PHE A 105 14.44 1.86 -3.55
CA PHE A 105 13.97 3.10 -4.17
C PHE A 105 13.73 2.96 -5.66
N MET A 106 14.61 2.27 -6.39
CA MET A 106 14.42 1.99 -7.81
C MET A 106 13.08 1.30 -8.05
N TYR A 107 12.70 0.32 -7.23
CA TYR A 107 11.37 -0.32 -7.33
C TYR A 107 10.21 0.68 -7.11
N GLN A 108 10.34 1.63 -6.20
CA GLN A 108 9.29 2.64 -6.00
C GLN A 108 9.17 3.60 -7.19
N PHE A 109 10.28 3.99 -7.81
CA PHE A 109 10.25 4.78 -9.05
C PHE A 109 9.64 3.99 -10.21
N LEU A 110 9.95 2.68 -10.32
CA LEU A 110 9.32 1.81 -11.31
C LEU A 110 7.80 1.73 -11.10
N VAL A 111 7.34 1.59 -9.85
CA VAL A 111 5.92 1.64 -9.51
C VAL A 111 5.27 2.94 -10.00
N LEU A 112 5.90 4.10 -9.78
CA LEU A 112 5.39 5.39 -10.28
C LEU A 112 5.26 5.43 -11.81
N LEU A 113 6.22 4.87 -12.55
CA LEU A 113 6.16 4.78 -14.00
C LEU A 113 5.03 3.85 -14.48
N ILE A 114 4.79 2.75 -13.78
CA ILE A 114 3.69 1.81 -14.09
C ILE A 114 2.35 2.47 -13.82
N ILE A 115 2.21 3.19 -12.71
CA ILE A 115 0.99 3.96 -12.37
C ILE A 115 0.71 5.01 -13.44
N PHE A 116 1.73 5.79 -13.81
CA PHE A 116 1.66 6.76 -14.91
C PHE A 116 1.17 6.09 -16.20
N SER A 117 1.78 4.97 -16.56
CA SER A 117 1.50 4.24 -17.78
C SER A 117 0.07 3.68 -17.81
N GLY A 118 -0.37 3.06 -16.71
CA GLY A 118 -1.72 2.52 -16.58
C GLY A 118 -2.79 3.62 -16.67
N ALA A 119 -2.62 4.70 -15.90
CA ALA A 119 -3.55 5.83 -15.91
C ALA A 119 -3.57 6.55 -17.26
N TYR A 120 -2.42 6.71 -17.92
CA TYR A 120 -2.31 7.32 -19.23
C TYR A 120 -3.06 6.51 -20.31
N LEU A 121 -2.83 5.20 -20.34
CA LEU A 121 -3.43 4.27 -21.31
C LEU A 121 -4.93 4.12 -21.11
N PHE A 122 -5.37 3.90 -19.88
CA PHE A 122 -6.72 3.41 -19.60
C PHE A 122 -7.60 4.37 -18.76
N GLY A 123 -7.04 5.43 -18.17
CA GLY A 123 -7.76 6.32 -17.27
C GLY A 123 -8.32 5.57 -16.06
N GLU A 124 -9.59 5.81 -15.70
CA GLU A 124 -10.27 5.08 -14.62
C GLU A 124 -10.31 3.56 -14.85
N ARG A 125 -10.38 3.11 -16.12
CA ARG A 125 -10.37 1.68 -16.46
C ARG A 125 -9.07 0.98 -16.01
N ALA A 126 -8.00 1.73 -15.75
CA ALA A 126 -6.77 1.22 -15.17
C ALA A 126 -7.00 0.54 -13.81
N ILE A 127 -8.00 0.97 -13.04
CA ILE A 127 -8.36 0.35 -11.76
C ILE A 127 -8.86 -1.08 -12.00
N PHE A 128 -9.79 -1.26 -12.95
CA PHE A 128 -10.34 -2.58 -13.29
C PHE A 128 -9.31 -3.49 -13.96
N THR A 129 -8.49 -2.98 -14.88
CA THR A 129 -7.44 -3.80 -15.50
C THR A 129 -6.37 -4.23 -14.50
N THR A 130 -6.01 -3.37 -13.55
CA THR A 130 -5.11 -3.71 -12.44
C THR A 130 -5.75 -4.73 -11.50
N PHE A 131 -7.04 -4.58 -11.19
CA PHE A 131 -7.80 -5.57 -10.44
C PHE A 131 -7.77 -6.94 -11.12
N TYR A 132 -8.05 -7.02 -12.42
CA TYR A 132 -8.03 -8.30 -13.14
C TYR A 132 -6.66 -8.96 -13.18
N GLY A 133 -5.58 -8.18 -13.35
CA GLY A 133 -4.22 -8.72 -13.30
C GLY A 133 -3.87 -9.33 -11.94
N LEU A 134 -4.19 -8.62 -10.86
CA LEU A 134 -3.92 -9.09 -9.49
C LEU A 134 -4.84 -10.25 -9.08
N ALA A 135 -6.11 -10.20 -9.47
CA ALA A 135 -7.09 -11.27 -9.21
C ALA A 135 -6.73 -12.56 -9.95
N ALA A 136 -6.31 -12.46 -11.22
CA ALA A 136 -5.85 -13.60 -11.99
C ALA A 136 -4.59 -14.23 -11.37
N ALA A 137 -3.62 -13.41 -10.95
CA ALA A 137 -2.42 -13.92 -10.28
C ALA A 137 -2.77 -14.62 -8.97
N ASN A 138 -3.61 -14.00 -8.13
CA ASN A 138 -3.99 -14.59 -6.85
C ASN A 138 -4.79 -15.89 -7.03
N MET A 139 -5.65 -15.97 -8.05
CA MET A 139 -6.34 -17.21 -8.39
C MET A 139 -5.36 -18.31 -8.80
N LEU A 140 -4.35 -18.00 -9.61
CA LEU A 140 -3.31 -18.97 -9.97
C LEU A 140 -2.50 -19.43 -8.76
N MET A 141 -2.21 -18.53 -7.81
CA MET A 141 -1.55 -18.90 -6.55
C MET A 141 -2.41 -19.84 -5.71
N VAL A 142 -3.72 -19.59 -5.62
CA VAL A 142 -4.67 -20.48 -4.95
C VAL A 142 -4.64 -21.87 -5.60
N VAL A 143 -4.77 -21.94 -6.93
CA VAL A 143 -4.75 -23.22 -7.66
C VAL A 143 -3.42 -23.95 -7.46
N TYR A 144 -2.30 -23.23 -7.50
CA TYR A 144 -0.98 -23.80 -7.24
C TYR A 144 -0.88 -24.38 -5.82
N ASN A 145 -1.25 -23.60 -4.80
CA ASN A 145 -1.18 -24.02 -3.41
C ASN A 145 -2.16 -25.18 -3.12
N LEU A 146 -3.34 -25.22 -3.74
CA LEU A 146 -4.27 -26.36 -3.66
C LEU A 146 -3.63 -27.65 -4.22
N GLY A 147 -2.84 -27.53 -5.29
CA GLY A 147 -2.09 -28.64 -5.86
C GLY A 147 -0.94 -29.13 -4.97
N VAL A 148 -0.28 -28.22 -4.25
CA VAL A 148 0.84 -28.55 -3.35
C VAL A 148 0.38 -29.18 -2.04
N TYR A 149 -0.66 -28.63 -1.41
CA TYR A 149 -1.12 -29.06 -0.09
C TYR A 149 -2.28 -30.07 -0.15
N GLY A 150 -2.93 -30.25 -1.31
CA GLY A 150 -4.11 -31.07 -1.44
C GLY A 150 -5.40 -30.35 -1.01
N ILE A 151 -6.51 -30.68 -1.66
CA ILE A 151 -7.80 -29.97 -1.48
C ILE A 151 -8.32 -30.11 -0.03
N SER A 152 -8.29 -31.33 0.53
CA SER A 152 -8.86 -31.58 1.86
C SER A 152 -8.10 -30.84 2.95
N ASP A 153 -6.76 -30.89 2.91
CA ASP A 153 -5.93 -30.24 3.92
C ASP A 153 -5.98 -28.71 3.77
N SER A 154 -6.12 -28.21 2.55
CA SER A 154 -6.34 -26.78 2.30
C SER A 154 -7.64 -26.28 2.91
N ILE A 155 -8.74 -27.03 2.75
CA ILE A 155 -10.04 -26.68 3.36
C ILE A 155 -9.93 -26.72 4.89
N ASN A 156 -9.33 -27.77 5.45
CA ASN A 156 -9.13 -27.89 6.89
C ASN A 156 -8.26 -26.76 7.46
N SER A 157 -7.22 -26.35 6.73
CA SER A 157 -6.35 -25.22 7.07
C SER A 157 -7.13 -23.89 7.09
N VAL A 158 -8.03 -23.65 6.13
CA VAL A 158 -8.91 -22.46 6.12
C VAL A 158 -9.93 -22.52 7.25
N ILE A 159 -10.51 -23.68 7.56
CA ILE A 159 -11.46 -23.83 8.68
C ILE A 159 -10.76 -23.58 10.02
N ALA A 160 -9.57 -24.16 10.23
CA ALA A 160 -8.76 -23.94 11.44
C ALA A 160 -8.40 -22.46 11.61
N MET A 161 -8.05 -21.78 10.50
CA MET A 161 -7.81 -20.34 10.47
C MET A 161 -9.03 -19.53 10.90
N LEU A 162 -10.23 -19.86 10.40
CA LEU A 162 -11.48 -19.18 10.77
C LEU A 162 -11.91 -19.46 12.22
N MET A 163 -11.61 -20.65 12.76
CA MET A 163 -11.90 -21.04 14.15
C MET A 163 -10.87 -20.50 15.15
N GLY A 164 -9.86 -19.76 14.69
CA GLY A 164 -8.88 -19.11 15.56
C GLY A 164 -7.80 -20.04 16.11
N SER A 165 -7.51 -21.16 15.46
CA SER A 165 -6.38 -22.02 15.85
C SER A 165 -5.04 -21.36 15.51
N ASP A 166 -4.12 -21.31 16.47
CA ASP A 166 -2.77 -20.73 16.31
C ASP A 166 -1.84 -21.57 15.42
N ALA A 167 -2.20 -22.82 15.14
CA ALA A 167 -1.52 -23.70 14.19
C ALA A 167 -1.88 -23.35 12.75
N GLN A 168 -1.54 -22.15 12.28
CA GLN A 168 -1.63 -21.81 10.87
C GLN A 168 -0.46 -22.45 10.13
N GLU A 169 -0.58 -23.72 9.78
CA GLU A 169 0.34 -24.44 8.91
C GLU A 169 -0.33 -24.82 7.58
N GLY A 170 0.48 -25.01 6.54
CA GLY A 170 0.01 -25.40 5.21
C GLY A 170 -0.57 -24.24 4.39
N PHE A 171 -1.71 -24.52 3.73
CA PHE A 171 -2.32 -23.64 2.73
C PHE A 171 -2.64 -22.22 3.24
N ALA A 172 -3.25 -22.09 4.43
CA ALA A 172 -3.64 -20.79 4.98
C ALA A 172 -2.42 -19.87 5.18
N ARG A 173 -1.31 -20.39 5.69
CA ARG A 173 -0.07 -19.64 5.87
C ARG A 173 0.61 -19.30 4.54
N ALA A 174 0.49 -20.16 3.53
CA ALA A 174 0.97 -19.85 2.19
C ALA A 174 0.22 -18.65 1.60
N MET A 175 -1.11 -18.62 1.77
CA MET A 175 -1.97 -17.53 1.32
C MET A 175 -1.78 -16.23 2.12
N GLU A 176 -1.51 -16.32 3.43
CA GLU A 176 -1.34 -15.16 4.32
C GLU A 176 -0.13 -14.29 3.94
N ILE A 177 0.91 -14.88 3.35
CA ILE A 177 2.19 -14.21 3.17
C ILE A 177 2.22 -13.33 1.90
N HIS A 178 1.17 -13.34 1.09
CA HIS A 178 1.11 -12.53 -0.12
C HIS A 178 0.73 -11.07 0.16
N ASP A 179 1.62 -10.15 -0.23
CA ASP A 179 1.43 -8.69 -0.15
C ASP A 179 0.20 -8.20 -0.91
N ILE A 180 -0.21 -8.96 -1.95
CA ILE A 180 -1.35 -8.67 -2.81
C ILE A 180 -2.65 -8.59 -2.00
N THR A 181 -2.76 -9.31 -0.87
CA THR A 181 -3.96 -9.31 -0.02
C THR A 181 -4.37 -7.89 0.41
N PHE A 182 -3.39 -7.03 0.74
CA PHE A 182 -3.66 -5.64 1.14
C PHE A 182 -4.29 -4.82 0.00
N THR A 183 -4.03 -5.17 -1.26
CA THR A 183 -4.56 -4.42 -2.40
C THR A 183 -6.08 -4.51 -2.50
N TYR A 184 -6.67 -5.64 -2.08
CA TYR A 184 -8.11 -5.85 -2.08
C TYR A 184 -8.85 -4.94 -1.10
N GLY A 185 -8.20 -4.47 -0.03
CA GLY A 185 -8.77 -3.44 0.84
C GLY A 185 -9.05 -2.14 0.07
N PHE A 186 -8.12 -1.71 -0.78
CA PHE A 186 -8.34 -0.54 -1.65
C PHE A 186 -9.47 -0.78 -2.66
N PHE A 187 -9.50 -1.95 -3.30
CA PHE A 187 -10.55 -2.29 -4.25
C PHE A 187 -11.93 -2.31 -3.59
N ILE A 188 -12.06 -2.85 -2.37
CA ILE A 188 -13.32 -2.82 -1.61
C ILE A 188 -13.76 -1.38 -1.33
N ILE A 189 -12.86 -0.50 -0.87
CA ILE A 189 -13.16 0.92 -0.63
C ILE A 189 -13.65 1.60 -1.91
N TYR A 190 -12.92 1.43 -3.01
CA TYR A 190 -13.27 1.99 -4.31
C TYR A 190 -14.62 1.48 -4.81
N LEU A 191 -14.81 0.16 -4.84
CA LEU A 191 -16.02 -0.48 -5.33
C LEU A 191 -17.22 -0.14 -4.47
N LEU A 192 -17.07 0.05 -3.15
CA LEU A 192 -18.20 0.41 -2.29
C LEU A 192 -18.65 1.86 -2.48
N PHE A 193 -17.72 2.82 -2.55
CA PHE A 193 -18.06 4.25 -2.45
C PHE A 193 -17.89 5.05 -3.76
N PHE A 194 -17.11 4.59 -4.73
CA PHE A 194 -16.67 5.40 -5.88
C PHE A 194 -16.91 4.75 -7.25
N ALA A 195 -17.14 3.44 -7.34
CA ALA A 195 -17.40 2.79 -8.62
C ALA A 195 -18.86 2.99 -9.08
N GLN A 196 -19.06 3.12 -10.40
CA GLN A 196 -20.39 3.13 -11.01
C GLN A 196 -21.18 1.84 -10.73
N HIS A 197 -22.50 1.96 -10.62
CA HIS A 197 -23.40 0.84 -10.29
C HIS A 197 -23.60 -0.10 -11.49
N THR A 198 -22.63 -1.00 -11.70
CA THR A 198 -22.67 -2.01 -12.77
C THR A 198 -22.69 -3.44 -12.21
N LYS A 199 -23.05 -4.42 -13.04
CA LYS A 199 -22.93 -5.85 -12.67
C LYS A 199 -21.46 -6.25 -12.42
N GLU A 200 -20.55 -5.68 -13.21
CA GLU A 200 -19.10 -5.87 -13.08
C GLU A 200 -18.60 -5.45 -11.69
N ARG A 201 -19.08 -4.32 -11.16
CA ARG A 201 -18.77 -3.85 -9.80
C ARG A 201 -19.10 -4.90 -8.74
N ILE A 202 -20.28 -5.50 -8.79
CA ILE A 202 -20.73 -6.48 -7.78
C ILE A 202 -19.83 -7.71 -7.82
N LEU A 203 -19.52 -8.21 -9.02
CA LEU A 203 -18.61 -9.35 -9.18
C LEU A 203 -17.21 -9.04 -8.64
N CYS A 204 -16.64 -7.88 -9.01
CA CYS A 204 -15.33 -7.46 -8.53
C CYS A 204 -15.31 -7.28 -7.00
N LEU A 205 -16.41 -6.81 -6.41
CA LEU A 205 -16.54 -6.65 -4.96
C LEU A 205 -16.55 -8.01 -4.25
N LEU A 206 -17.33 -8.97 -4.74
CA LEU A 206 -17.38 -10.32 -4.17
C LEU A 206 -16.01 -11.01 -4.26
N VAL A 207 -15.34 -10.90 -5.40
CA VAL A 207 -13.99 -11.45 -5.61
C VAL A 207 -12.98 -10.76 -4.69
N SER A 208 -13.07 -9.44 -4.50
CA SER A 208 -12.20 -8.71 -3.57
C SER A 208 -12.39 -9.17 -2.13
N ILE A 209 -13.64 -9.32 -1.67
CA ILE A 209 -13.94 -9.81 -0.32
C ILE A 209 -13.42 -11.23 -0.13
N PHE A 210 -13.62 -12.11 -1.11
CA PHE A 210 -13.13 -13.48 -1.08
C PHE A 210 -11.60 -13.53 -0.88
N PHE A 211 -10.83 -12.83 -1.73
CA PHE A 211 -9.37 -12.83 -1.61
C PHE A 211 -8.87 -12.11 -0.37
N PHE A 212 -9.57 -11.06 0.08
CA PHE A 212 -9.24 -10.35 1.30
C PHE A 212 -9.37 -11.24 2.55
N ILE A 213 -10.44 -12.04 2.64
CA ILE A 213 -10.65 -13.00 3.73
C ILE A 213 -9.65 -14.15 3.61
N LEU A 214 -9.43 -14.67 2.40
CA LEU A 214 -8.53 -15.81 2.18
C LEU A 214 -7.08 -15.52 2.60
N GLY A 215 -6.61 -14.29 2.41
CA GLY A 215 -5.27 -13.89 2.84
C GLY A 215 -5.15 -13.55 4.33
N TRP A 216 -6.25 -13.51 5.09
CA TRP A 216 -6.31 -13.45 6.56
C TRP A 216 -5.32 -12.51 7.27
N LYS A 217 -5.02 -11.35 6.68
CA LYS A 217 -4.16 -10.35 7.30
C LYS A 217 -4.90 -9.70 8.48
N ARG A 218 -4.60 -10.13 9.71
CA ARG A 218 -5.26 -9.69 10.95
C ARG A 218 -5.37 -8.16 11.05
N ILE A 219 -4.26 -7.44 10.79
CA ILE A 219 -4.28 -5.97 10.83
C ILE A 219 -5.10 -5.36 9.71
N ALA A 220 -5.13 -5.96 8.52
CA ALA A 220 -5.96 -5.50 7.42
C ALA A 220 -7.45 -5.67 7.75
N LEU A 221 -7.82 -6.79 8.38
CA LEU A 221 -9.19 -7.06 8.84
C LEU A 221 -9.66 -6.04 9.89
N LEU A 222 -8.76 -5.46 10.67
CA LEU A 222 -9.07 -4.35 11.59
C LEU A 222 -9.08 -2.99 10.89
N ALA A 223 -8.14 -2.75 9.97
CA ALA A 223 -7.99 -1.47 9.28
C ALA A 223 -9.14 -1.18 8.31
N LEU A 224 -9.62 -2.18 7.57
CA LEU A 224 -10.66 -1.99 6.56
C LEU A 224 -11.99 -1.50 7.16
N PRO A 225 -12.55 -2.12 8.22
CA PRO A 225 -13.76 -1.60 8.87
C PRO A 225 -13.64 -0.16 9.34
N VAL A 226 -12.48 0.25 9.87
CA VAL A 226 -12.22 1.65 10.24
C VAL A 226 -12.33 2.54 9.00
N ALA A 227 -11.68 2.18 7.90
CA ALA A 227 -11.78 2.90 6.64
C ALA A 227 -13.22 3.01 6.13
N LEU A 228 -13.99 1.92 6.17
CA LEU A 228 -15.39 1.90 5.76
C LEU A 228 -16.27 2.77 6.67
N PHE A 229 -16.03 2.75 7.98
CA PHE A 229 -16.75 3.57 8.96
C PHE A 229 -16.56 5.07 8.70
N PHE A 230 -15.33 5.52 8.50
CA PHE A 230 -15.06 6.90 8.13
C PHE A 230 -15.64 7.24 6.75
N GLY A 231 -15.61 6.32 5.79
CA GLY A 231 -16.27 6.49 4.49
C GLY A 231 -17.78 6.72 4.63
N LEU A 232 -18.44 5.95 5.50
CA LEU A 232 -19.88 6.08 5.82
C LEU A 232 -20.22 7.41 6.52
N ILE A 233 -19.36 7.89 7.42
CA ILE A 233 -19.53 9.18 8.09
C ILE A 233 -19.36 10.31 7.08
N MET A 234 -18.24 10.32 6.36
CA MET A 234 -17.89 11.36 5.40
C MET A 234 -18.92 11.46 4.29
N GLY A 235 -19.42 10.33 3.79
CA GLY A 235 -20.45 10.31 2.76
C GLY A 235 -21.78 10.96 3.19
N ARG A 236 -22.04 11.15 4.49
CA ARG A 236 -23.21 11.89 5.02
C ARG A 236 -22.94 13.37 5.30
N MET A 237 -21.70 13.81 5.20
CA MET A 237 -21.32 15.20 5.45
C MET A 237 -21.45 16.06 4.21
N LYS A 238 -21.81 17.34 4.38
CA LYS A 238 -21.74 18.35 3.32
C LYS A 238 -20.27 18.55 2.86
N PRO A 239 -20.01 18.86 1.59
CA PRO A 239 -18.65 18.99 1.03
C PRO A 239 -17.66 19.78 1.89
N ASN A 240 -18.02 21.00 2.29
CA ASN A 240 -17.14 21.87 3.08
C ASN A 240 -16.81 21.27 4.45
N ARG A 241 -17.77 20.60 5.09
CA ARG A 241 -17.54 19.91 6.38
C ARG A 241 -16.68 18.67 6.20
N ARG A 242 -16.84 17.94 5.09
CA ARG A 242 -16.03 16.75 4.78
C ARG A 242 -14.56 17.11 4.60
N ILE A 243 -14.27 18.17 3.85
CA ILE A 243 -12.90 18.67 3.68
C ILE A 243 -12.28 19.07 5.03
N GLY A 244 -13.02 19.82 5.85
CA GLY A 244 -12.57 20.17 7.20
C GLY A 244 -12.30 18.96 8.09
N PHE A 245 -13.17 17.94 8.02
CA PHE A 245 -13.04 16.70 8.78
C PHE A 245 -11.82 15.87 8.34
N MET A 246 -11.57 15.72 7.03
CA MET A 246 -10.37 15.05 6.51
C MET A 246 -9.08 15.74 6.99
N LYS A 247 -9.04 17.08 6.94
CA LYS A 247 -7.89 17.87 7.43
C LYS A 247 -7.67 17.68 8.93
N PHE A 248 -8.75 17.68 9.72
CA PHE A 248 -8.69 17.47 11.16
C PHE A 248 -8.11 16.09 11.50
N ILE A 249 -8.64 15.03 10.87
CA ILE A 249 -8.13 13.66 11.09
C ILE A 249 -6.69 13.54 10.63
N GLY A 250 -6.32 14.16 9.51
CA GLY A 250 -4.94 14.17 9.03
C GLY A 250 -3.97 14.72 10.09
N TRP A 251 -4.30 15.84 10.73
CA TRP A 251 -3.50 16.37 11.85
C TRP A 251 -3.52 15.47 13.09
N CYS A 252 -4.66 14.86 13.42
CA CYS A 252 -4.72 13.88 14.49
C CYS A 252 -3.80 12.69 14.22
N ALA A 253 -3.75 12.18 12.98
CA ALA A 253 -2.85 11.08 12.60
C ALA A 253 -1.39 11.47 12.80
N VAL A 254 -0.98 12.68 12.37
CA VAL A 254 0.38 13.21 12.61
C VAL A 254 0.74 13.18 14.10
N ILE A 255 -0.12 13.73 14.96
CA ILE A 255 0.13 13.84 16.41
C ILE A 255 0.14 12.46 17.06
N ILE A 256 -0.83 11.61 16.75
CA ILE A 256 -0.97 10.26 17.34
C ILE A 256 0.24 9.41 16.95
N SER A 257 0.72 9.48 15.71
CA SER A 257 1.89 8.71 15.29
C SER A 257 3.18 9.16 15.97
N PHE A 258 3.36 10.47 16.19
CA PHE A 258 4.48 10.93 16.99
C PHE A 258 4.34 10.46 18.46
N GLY A 259 3.13 10.55 19.03
CA GLY A 259 2.83 10.02 20.35
C GLY A 259 3.14 8.52 20.49
N TYR A 260 2.85 7.74 19.44
CA TYR A 260 3.21 6.32 19.37
C TYR A 260 4.73 6.08 19.44
N VAL A 261 5.53 6.89 18.74
CA VAL A 261 7.01 6.83 18.83
C VAL A 261 7.51 7.16 20.24
N VAL A 262 6.88 8.11 20.92
CA VAL A 262 7.23 8.47 22.31
C VAL A 262 6.87 7.34 23.27
N VAL A 263 5.66 6.77 23.16
CA VAL A 263 5.18 5.67 24.03
C VAL A 263 6.02 4.40 23.88
N THR A 264 6.48 4.11 22.66
CA THR A 264 7.42 2.99 22.41
C THR A 264 8.79 3.26 23.00
N LYS A 265 9.25 4.52 23.03
CA LYS A 265 10.54 4.89 23.63
C LYS A 265 10.55 4.79 25.15
N THR A 266 9.46 5.19 25.81
CA THR A 266 9.42 5.29 27.28
C THR A 266 9.18 3.96 27.99
N GLY A 267 9.11 2.84 27.26
CA GLY A 267 8.67 1.55 27.81
C GLY A 267 7.20 1.50 28.22
N ALA A 268 6.47 2.62 28.05
CA ALA A 268 5.05 2.71 28.36
C ALA A 268 4.21 1.76 27.49
N PHE A 269 4.66 1.46 26.27
CA PHE A 269 4.04 0.44 25.43
C PHE A 269 4.02 -0.92 26.12
N GLU A 270 5.15 -1.37 26.67
CA GLU A 270 5.25 -2.63 27.41
C GLU A 270 4.35 -2.59 28.66
N TYR A 271 4.42 -1.51 29.44
CA TYR A 271 3.58 -1.33 30.64
C TYR A 271 2.09 -1.44 30.32
N ILE A 272 1.62 -0.76 29.27
CA ILE A 272 0.21 -0.79 28.84
C ILE A 272 -0.16 -2.19 28.37
N THR A 273 0.67 -2.84 27.54
CA THR A 273 0.35 -4.18 27.03
C THR A 273 0.31 -5.23 28.13
N ASN A 274 1.22 -5.14 29.10
CA ASN A 274 1.25 -6.06 30.24
C ASN A 274 0.07 -5.80 31.19
N TYR A 275 -0.31 -4.53 31.40
CA TYR A 275 -1.46 -4.15 32.22
C TYR A 275 -2.78 -4.68 31.63
N PHE A 276 -2.95 -4.62 30.31
CA PHE A 276 -4.14 -5.13 29.62
C PHE A 276 -4.05 -6.62 29.26
N GLY A 277 -2.95 -7.32 29.60
CA GLY A 277 -2.75 -8.73 29.26
C GLY A 277 -2.74 -9.00 27.74
N ILE A 278 -2.31 -8.03 26.94
CA ILE A 278 -2.27 -8.14 25.49
C ILE A 278 -1.02 -8.91 25.08
N ASP A 279 -1.18 -10.09 24.48
CA ASP A 279 -0.07 -10.83 23.88
C ASP A 279 0.49 -10.06 22.66
N THR A 280 1.74 -9.62 22.76
CA THR A 280 2.42 -8.83 21.72
C THR A 280 3.20 -9.68 20.73
N MET A 281 3.14 -11.02 20.84
CA MET A 281 3.83 -11.96 19.95
C MET A 281 5.31 -11.63 19.76
N GLY A 282 6.02 -11.30 20.84
CA GLY A 282 7.46 -10.99 20.83
C GLY A 282 7.83 -9.57 20.35
N ARG A 283 6.86 -8.69 20.03
CA ARG A 283 7.14 -7.30 19.63
C ARG A 283 7.73 -6.46 20.75
N ASN A 284 7.34 -6.70 22.00
CA ASN A 284 7.90 -5.99 23.16
C ASN A 284 9.43 -6.20 23.24
N ASP A 285 9.90 -7.41 22.93
CA ASP A 285 11.34 -7.71 22.94
C ASP A 285 12.05 -6.96 21.81
N VAL A 286 11.49 -6.97 20.61
CA VAL A 286 12.04 -6.22 19.45
C VAL A 286 12.12 -4.72 19.74
N TYR A 287 11.08 -4.14 20.34
CA TYR A 287 11.06 -2.71 20.67
C TYR A 287 12.09 -2.34 21.74
N LYS A 288 12.33 -3.19 22.75
CA LYS A 288 13.42 -2.98 23.73
C LYS A 288 14.79 -2.93 23.07
N TYR A 289 15.06 -3.82 22.12
CA TYR A 289 16.34 -3.80 21.40
C TYR A 289 16.50 -2.57 20.52
N ILE A 290 15.40 -2.02 20.01
CA ILE A 290 15.40 -0.86 19.12
C ILE A 290 15.39 0.48 19.87
N GLU A 291 14.89 0.49 21.10
CA GLU A 291 14.83 1.68 21.95
C GLU A 291 16.17 2.42 22.00
N LYS A 292 17.29 1.71 22.14
CA LYS A 292 18.64 2.32 22.21
C LYS A 292 19.10 2.99 20.91
N TYR A 293 18.47 2.70 19.78
CA TYR A 293 18.85 3.22 18.46
C TYR A 293 18.06 4.45 18.03
N TYR A 294 17.33 5.13 18.92
CA TYR A 294 16.77 6.46 18.61
C TYR A 294 16.56 7.31 19.86
N GLN A 295 16.46 8.62 19.67
CA GLN A 295 16.23 9.59 20.73
C GLN A 295 15.10 10.54 20.33
N ILE A 296 14.25 10.92 21.30
CA ILE A 296 13.22 11.95 21.09
C ILE A 296 13.87 13.33 21.27
N SER A 297 14.60 13.77 20.25
CA SER A 297 15.27 15.07 20.24
C SER A 297 15.21 15.68 18.85
N LEU A 298 15.12 17.02 18.80
CA LEU A 298 15.15 17.76 17.54
C LEU A 298 16.46 17.56 16.76
N GLY A 299 17.55 17.26 17.46
CA GLY A 299 18.86 16.96 16.87
C GLY A 299 19.01 15.53 16.34
N PHE A 300 18.02 14.66 16.53
CA PHE A 300 18.08 13.30 16.00
C PHE A 300 17.81 13.30 14.49
N MET A 301 18.87 13.11 13.70
CA MET A 301 18.82 13.17 12.23
C MET A 301 18.40 11.85 11.56
N GLY A 302 18.41 10.74 12.32
CA GLY A 302 18.18 9.40 11.79
C GLY A 302 19.46 8.76 11.25
N TYR A 303 19.34 7.52 10.75
CA TYR A 303 20.48 6.72 10.26
C TYR A 303 20.48 6.46 8.75
N GLY A 304 19.41 6.86 8.06
CA GLY A 304 19.21 6.60 6.64
C GLY A 304 18.32 5.39 6.40
N PHE A 305 17.75 5.35 5.20
CA PHE A 305 16.84 4.31 4.76
C PHE A 305 17.45 2.90 4.87
N GLU A 306 16.63 1.90 5.23
CA GLU A 306 16.98 0.49 5.48
C GLU A 306 17.77 0.18 6.76
N TYR A 307 18.09 1.18 7.58
CA TYR A 307 18.89 0.97 8.79
C TYR A 307 18.24 -0.04 9.75
N THR A 308 16.92 0.03 9.95
CA THR A 308 16.22 -0.83 10.91
C THR A 308 16.28 -2.31 10.56
N THR A 309 16.22 -2.63 9.27
CA THR A 309 16.30 -4.02 8.79
C THR A 309 17.70 -4.56 9.00
N VAL A 310 18.73 -3.73 8.78
CA VAL A 310 20.13 -4.16 8.89
C VAL A 310 20.56 -4.31 10.34
N ILE A 311 20.13 -3.42 11.23
CA ILE A 311 20.46 -3.55 12.65
C ILE A 311 19.79 -4.78 13.27
N LEU A 312 18.54 -5.08 12.91
CA LEU A 312 17.86 -6.29 13.38
C LEU A 312 18.51 -7.57 12.86
N GLN A 313 18.94 -7.58 11.59
CA GLN A 313 19.71 -8.70 11.03
C GLN A 313 21.03 -8.92 11.78
N LYS A 314 21.77 -7.86 12.10
CA LYS A 314 23.01 -7.95 12.88
C LYS A 314 22.75 -8.49 14.30
N ILE A 315 21.75 -7.95 15.00
CA ILE A 315 21.39 -8.40 16.36
C ILE A 315 21.04 -9.90 16.39
N MET A 316 20.35 -10.39 15.36
CA MET A 316 19.98 -11.80 15.25
C MET A 316 21.19 -12.71 15.02
N VAL A 317 22.17 -12.27 14.21
CA VAL A 317 23.44 -13.01 14.00
C VAL A 317 24.26 -13.04 15.29
N ASP A 318 24.31 -11.93 16.00
CA ASP A 318 25.13 -11.79 17.22
C ASP A 318 24.48 -12.47 18.44
N ASN A 319 23.16 -12.73 18.42
CA ASN A 319 22.43 -13.37 19.51
C ASN A 319 21.47 -14.47 19.03
N PRO A 320 21.97 -15.67 18.70
CA PRO A 320 21.15 -16.80 18.23
C PRO A 320 20.09 -17.27 19.24
N ASN A 321 20.34 -17.02 20.54
CA ASN A 321 19.45 -17.38 21.66
C ASN A 321 18.42 -16.28 21.99
N ALA A 322 18.55 -15.08 21.40
CA ALA A 322 17.47 -14.12 21.49
C ALA A 322 16.33 -14.70 20.64
N HIS A 323 15.17 -14.97 21.25
CA HIS A 323 13.96 -15.43 20.56
C HIS A 323 13.38 -14.37 19.60
N ILE A 324 14.24 -13.61 18.92
CA ILE A 324 13.90 -12.66 17.86
C ILE A 324 13.71 -13.48 16.60
N GLY A 325 12.58 -14.18 16.50
CA GLY A 325 12.14 -14.85 15.26
C GLY A 325 11.77 -13.87 14.14
N VAL A 326 12.16 -12.59 14.24
CA VAL A 326 11.62 -11.50 13.45
C VAL A 326 12.75 -10.65 12.87
N VAL A 327 13.03 -10.85 11.58
CA VAL A 327 14.08 -10.15 10.79
C VAL A 327 13.70 -8.69 10.47
N ALA A 328 12.54 -8.23 10.92
CA ALA A 328 12.00 -6.92 10.57
C ALA A 328 11.20 -6.29 11.72
N LEU A 329 11.18 -4.96 11.79
CA LEU A 329 10.51 -4.24 12.87
C LEU A 329 8.97 -4.37 12.83
N HIS A 330 8.41 -4.70 11.67
CA HIS A 330 6.96 -4.74 11.40
C HIS A 330 6.24 -3.50 11.95
N ASN A 331 6.83 -2.32 11.71
CA ASN A 331 6.28 -1.04 12.11
C ASN A 331 6.91 0.07 11.27
N ASN A 332 6.23 0.51 10.21
CA ASN A 332 6.77 1.55 9.34
C ASN A 332 6.81 2.92 10.02
N ILE A 333 5.92 3.20 10.99
CA ILE A 333 5.91 4.49 11.69
C ILE A 333 7.21 4.65 12.49
N LEU A 334 7.56 3.63 13.28
CA LEU A 334 8.80 3.62 14.04
C LEU A 334 10.02 3.52 13.12
N THR A 335 9.92 2.75 12.03
CA THR A 335 10.97 2.64 11.01
C THR A 335 11.30 4.01 10.40
N ILE A 336 10.30 4.75 9.93
CA ILE A 336 10.50 6.08 9.34
C ILE A 336 11.12 7.05 10.35
N TYR A 337 10.73 6.97 11.62
CA TYR A 337 11.34 7.80 12.67
C TYR A 337 12.83 7.51 12.86
N ILE A 338 13.21 6.23 12.96
CA ILE A 338 14.60 5.82 13.17
C ILE A 338 15.45 6.15 11.93
N GLU A 339 14.89 5.95 10.74
CA GLU A 339 15.63 6.09 9.48
C GLU A 339 15.76 7.56 9.05
N LEU A 340 14.71 8.37 9.21
CA LEU A 340 14.71 9.78 8.76
C LEU A 340 14.91 10.79 9.88
N GLY A 341 14.90 10.35 11.14
CA GLY A 341 15.04 11.21 12.30
C GLY A 341 13.80 12.02 12.63
N PHE A 342 13.93 12.93 13.59
CA PHE A 342 12.84 13.76 14.10
C PHE A 342 12.25 14.62 12.98
N LEU A 343 13.08 15.43 12.32
CA LEU A 343 12.61 16.35 11.27
C LEU A 343 12.09 15.60 10.04
N GLY A 344 12.77 14.53 9.63
CA GLY A 344 12.35 13.71 8.49
C GLY A 344 11.01 13.01 8.74
N PHE A 345 10.76 12.53 9.95
CA PHE A 345 9.48 11.96 10.35
C PHE A 345 8.34 12.98 10.25
N TRP A 346 8.52 14.16 10.86
CA TRP A 346 7.49 15.22 10.80
C TRP A 346 7.24 15.69 9.38
N ALA A 347 8.30 15.88 8.58
CA ALA A 347 8.18 16.23 7.18
C ALA A 347 7.38 15.18 6.40
N TRP A 348 7.70 13.89 6.57
CA TRP A 348 6.99 12.80 5.91
C TRP A 348 5.52 12.73 6.35
N MET A 349 5.24 12.81 7.64
CA MET A 349 3.88 12.75 8.19
C MET A 349 3.02 13.92 7.70
N ILE A 350 3.53 15.15 7.78
CA ILE A 350 2.83 16.35 7.29
C ILE A 350 2.63 16.25 5.77
N TYR A 351 3.63 15.76 5.04
CA TYR A 351 3.51 15.61 3.60
C TYR A 351 2.38 14.64 3.22
N THR A 352 2.39 13.45 3.80
CA THR A 352 1.44 12.38 3.48
C THR A 352 0.01 12.75 3.90
N TRP A 353 -0.18 13.20 5.14
CA TRP A 353 -1.52 13.41 5.70
C TRP A 353 -2.10 14.80 5.45
N VAL A 354 -1.27 15.83 5.34
CA VAL A 354 -1.73 17.22 5.21
C VAL A 354 -1.55 17.71 3.78
N PHE A 355 -0.33 17.65 3.24
CA PHE A 355 -0.05 18.21 1.92
C PHE A 355 -0.73 17.43 0.80
N GLN A 356 -0.54 16.10 0.72
CA GLN A 356 -1.08 15.30 -0.38
C GLN A 356 -2.62 15.33 -0.42
N VAL A 357 -3.27 15.20 0.73
CA VAL A 357 -4.75 15.27 0.83
C VAL A 357 -5.24 16.63 0.32
N ASN A 358 -4.64 17.73 0.78
CA ASN A 358 -5.03 19.07 0.35
C ASN A 358 -4.75 19.30 -1.14
N TRP A 359 -3.61 18.81 -1.62
CA TRP A 359 -3.22 18.92 -3.01
C TRP A 359 -4.21 18.18 -3.93
N MET A 360 -4.61 16.96 -3.57
CA MET A 360 -5.61 16.17 -4.28
C MET A 360 -6.97 16.88 -4.34
N ILE A 361 -7.43 17.42 -3.22
CA ILE A 361 -8.70 18.15 -3.13
C ILE A 361 -8.68 19.39 -4.03
N ASN A 362 -7.58 20.14 -4.01
CA ASN A 362 -7.45 21.38 -4.78
C ASN A 362 -7.27 21.14 -6.29
N HIS A 363 -6.63 20.03 -6.70
CA HIS A 363 -6.35 19.75 -8.11
C HIS A 363 -7.44 18.92 -8.80
N TRP A 364 -8.05 17.96 -8.10
CA TRP A 364 -9.00 17.00 -8.69
C TRP A 364 -10.30 16.85 -7.92
N GLY A 365 -10.56 17.75 -6.97
CA GLY A 365 -11.81 17.86 -6.26
C GLY A 365 -11.94 16.95 -5.04
N GLU A 366 -13.02 17.19 -4.30
CA GLU A 366 -13.29 16.56 -3.01
C GLU A 366 -13.36 15.02 -3.08
N LYS A 367 -14.01 14.46 -4.11
CA LYS A 367 -14.20 13.00 -4.23
C LYS A 367 -12.86 12.27 -4.40
N THR A 368 -11.98 12.79 -5.26
CA THR A 368 -10.63 12.24 -5.46
C THR A 368 -9.82 12.32 -4.17
N GLY A 369 -9.89 13.46 -3.47
CA GLY A 369 -9.26 13.63 -2.16
C GLY A 369 -9.80 12.65 -1.11
N MET A 370 -11.11 12.39 -1.09
CA MET A 370 -11.74 11.42 -0.19
C MET A 370 -11.31 9.99 -0.50
N LEU A 371 -11.21 9.60 -1.78
CA LEU A 371 -10.70 8.29 -2.17
C LEU A 371 -9.26 8.10 -1.69
N PHE A 372 -8.38 9.07 -1.99
CA PHE A 372 -6.99 9.04 -1.52
C PHE A 372 -6.93 8.93 0.00
N PHE A 373 -7.67 9.77 0.73
CA PHE A 373 -7.70 9.78 2.19
C PHE A 373 -8.15 8.43 2.79
N LEU A 374 -9.19 7.81 2.23
CA LEU A 374 -9.68 6.51 2.72
C LEU A 374 -8.69 5.38 2.45
N CYS A 375 -8.05 5.37 1.27
CA CYS A 375 -7.00 4.41 0.97
C CYS A 375 -5.78 4.62 1.86
N GLU A 376 -5.33 5.87 2.05
CA GLU A 376 -4.20 6.21 2.91
C GLU A 376 -4.49 5.81 4.36
N MET A 377 -5.68 6.11 4.88
CA MET A 377 -6.07 5.70 6.23
C MET A 377 -6.09 4.19 6.43
N TYR A 378 -6.64 3.45 5.46
CA TYR A 378 -6.62 1.98 5.51
C TYR A 378 -5.19 1.46 5.61
N ILE A 379 -4.29 1.90 4.74
CA ILE A 379 -2.93 1.36 4.73
C ILE A 379 -2.07 1.89 5.88
N PHE A 380 -2.31 3.12 6.31
CA PHE A 380 -1.58 3.73 7.43
C PHE A 380 -1.82 2.98 8.74
N ILE A 381 -3.02 2.45 8.97
CA ILE A 381 -3.26 1.59 10.14
C ILE A 381 -2.39 0.33 10.05
N THR A 382 -2.19 -0.24 8.85
CA THR A 382 -1.32 -1.40 8.69
C THR A 382 0.16 -1.10 8.98
N TYR A 383 0.60 0.16 8.85
CA TYR A 383 1.97 0.58 9.17
C TYR A 383 2.34 0.42 10.63
N THR A 384 1.35 0.32 11.53
CA THR A 384 1.60 0.12 12.96
C THR A 384 2.12 -1.28 13.28
N THR A 385 1.84 -2.27 12.43
CA THR A 385 2.15 -3.68 12.74
C THR A 385 2.67 -4.50 11.55
N ASP A 386 2.79 -3.92 10.36
CA ASP A 386 3.30 -4.60 9.16
C ASP A 386 4.08 -3.61 8.27
N ASN A 387 4.97 -4.14 7.42
CA ASN A 387 5.91 -3.37 6.60
C ASN A 387 5.36 -3.04 5.21
N THR A 388 4.09 -2.64 5.15
CA THR A 388 3.35 -2.44 3.90
C THR A 388 3.73 -1.17 3.11
N LEU A 389 4.49 -0.23 3.68
CA LEU A 389 4.82 1.06 3.07
C LEU A 389 5.54 0.92 1.71
N TYR A 390 6.41 -0.10 1.59
CA TYR A 390 7.23 -0.32 0.39
C TYR A 390 6.85 -1.57 -0.38
N TYR A 391 5.74 -2.23 -0.05
CA TYR A 391 5.24 -3.37 -0.83
C TYR A 391 4.85 -2.93 -2.23
N PHE A 392 5.36 -3.65 -3.23
CA PHE A 392 5.30 -3.25 -4.63
C PHE A 392 3.86 -3.06 -5.12
N PHE A 393 3.00 -4.07 -4.96
CA PHE A 393 1.62 -4.01 -5.45
C PHE A 393 0.72 -3.12 -4.59
N THR A 394 0.93 -3.10 -3.27
CA THR A 394 0.22 -2.20 -2.35
C THR A 394 0.47 -0.74 -2.71
N SER A 395 1.74 -0.39 -2.89
CA SER A 395 2.21 0.93 -3.32
C SER A 395 1.67 1.32 -4.70
N LEU A 396 1.62 0.35 -5.63
CA LEU A 396 1.05 0.53 -6.96
C LEU A 396 -0.44 0.89 -6.87
N VAL A 397 -1.25 0.08 -6.19
CA VAL A 397 -2.70 0.27 -6.15
C VAL A 397 -3.08 1.53 -5.36
N LEU A 398 -2.44 1.79 -4.20
CA LEU A 398 -2.68 2.98 -3.38
C LEU A 398 -2.62 4.28 -4.20
N ARG A 399 -1.64 4.37 -5.10
CA ARG A 399 -1.37 5.57 -5.90
C ARG A 399 -2.09 5.56 -7.23
N LEU A 400 -2.31 4.38 -7.82
CA LEU A 400 -3.11 4.26 -9.04
C LEU A 400 -4.56 4.68 -8.81
N MET A 401 -5.15 4.31 -7.68
CA MET A 401 -6.56 4.59 -7.36
C MET A 401 -6.96 6.07 -7.56
N PRO A 402 -6.37 7.04 -6.83
CA PRO A 402 -6.75 8.44 -6.98
C PRO A 402 -6.34 9.00 -8.34
N LEU A 403 -5.22 8.58 -8.93
CA LEU A 403 -4.81 9.07 -10.24
C LEU A 403 -5.78 8.62 -11.35
N ALA A 404 -6.08 7.33 -11.40
CA ALA A 404 -7.01 6.77 -12.38
C ALA A 404 -8.41 7.36 -12.21
N TYR A 405 -8.86 7.57 -10.97
CA TYR A 405 -10.13 8.24 -10.69
C TYR A 405 -10.11 9.73 -11.09
N ALA A 406 -8.98 10.43 -10.99
CA ALA A 406 -8.86 11.81 -11.47
C ALA A 406 -9.05 11.93 -13.00
N PHE A 407 -8.81 10.85 -13.76
CA PHE A 407 -9.10 10.78 -15.19
C PHE A 407 -10.56 10.40 -15.51
N HIS A 408 -11.40 10.18 -14.51
CA HIS A 408 -12.81 9.89 -14.69
C HIS A 408 -13.54 11.08 -15.34
N ILE A 409 -14.36 10.80 -16.35
CA ILE A 409 -15.20 11.80 -17.00
C ILE A 409 -16.58 11.71 -16.38
N PRO A 410 -17.08 12.78 -15.70
CA PRO A 410 -18.41 12.83 -15.15
C PRO A 410 -19.51 12.54 -16.21
N THR A 411 -20.11 11.36 -16.17
CA THR A 411 -21.33 10.96 -16.88
C THR A 411 -22.57 11.40 -16.10
N THR A 412 -23.72 11.45 -16.76
CA THR A 412 -25.02 11.77 -16.13
C THR A 412 -25.45 10.74 -15.06
N GLN A 413 -24.79 9.59 -15.00
CA GLN A 413 -24.95 8.56 -13.97
C GLN A 413 -23.92 8.67 -12.84
N ASP A 414 -23.01 9.65 -12.89
CA ASP A 414 -21.94 9.76 -11.91
C ASP A 414 -22.42 10.25 -10.56
N ILE A 415 -22.73 9.26 -9.74
CA ILE A 415 -22.45 9.16 -8.31
C ILE A 415 -22.96 10.41 -7.57
N LYS A 416 -24.25 10.38 -7.26
CA LYS A 416 -24.63 10.65 -5.87
C LYS A 416 -23.77 9.72 -5.04
N LEU A 417 -23.08 10.21 -4.01
CA LEU A 417 -22.27 9.39 -3.11
C LEU A 417 -23.02 8.18 -2.54
N TRP A 418 -24.33 8.09 -2.76
CA TRP A 418 -25.23 7.03 -2.39
C TRP A 418 -26.47 7.06 -3.30
N PRO A 419 -26.89 5.96 -3.96
CA PRO A 419 -28.26 5.87 -4.46
C PRO A 419 -29.31 5.62 -3.36
N TRP A 420 -28.90 5.09 -2.20
CA TRP A 420 -29.82 4.71 -1.11
C TRP A 420 -29.88 5.69 0.07
N VAL A 421 -28.94 6.64 0.18
CA VAL A 421 -29.04 7.72 1.17
C VAL A 421 -29.74 8.88 0.48
N LYS A 422 -31.05 9.00 0.72
CA LYS A 422 -31.81 10.18 0.31
C LYS A 422 -31.08 11.42 0.84
N GLU A 423 -30.68 12.33 -0.05
CA GLU A 423 -30.34 13.69 0.35
C GLU A 423 -31.54 14.21 1.14
N LYS A 424 -31.32 14.56 2.41
CA LYS A 424 -32.31 15.37 3.12
C LYS A 424 -32.29 16.73 2.43
N ASN A 425 -33.26 16.95 1.56
CA ASN A 425 -33.62 18.28 1.09
C ASN A 425 -34.02 19.09 2.33
N GLY A 426 -33.21 20.09 2.67
CA GLY A 426 -33.36 20.95 3.83
C GLY A 426 -32.43 22.13 3.72
#